data_AF-A0A955SUN8-F1
#
_entry.id   AF-A0A955SUN8-F1
#
_cell.length_a   1.000
_cell.length_b   1.000
_cell.length_c   1.000
_cell.angle_alpha   90.00
_cell.angle_beta   90.00
_cell.angle_gamma   90.00
#
_symmetry.space_group_name_H-M   'P 1'
#
loop_
_entity.id
_entity.type
_entity.pdbx_description
1 polymer ?
#
loop_
_entity_poly.entity_id
_entity_poly.type
_entity_poly.pdbx_seq_one_letter_code
_entity_poly.pdbx_strand_id
1 'polypeptide(L)'
;MGGLWVDYNLMSNLPGLHVLGEANFSDHGANRLGASALMQGLADGYFVIPYTIGHYLASHKIEDVKTDRSEFKECETQAKERIDKLLNNKGKRTVNDIHRELGLLMWDKCGMARNEAGLKEALQKIPEIREEFWHNVNVVGSPGTFNQNLERAGR
;
A
#
# COMPACT_ATOMS: atom_id res chain seq x y z
N MET A 1 -15.09 3.68 3.91
CA MET A 1 -14.05 3.24 2.96
C MET A 1 -12.73 3.81 3.44
N GLY A 2 -11.65 3.08 3.23
CA GLY A 2 -10.30 3.53 3.58
C GLY A 2 -9.68 4.34 2.46
N GLY A 3 -8.37 4.55 2.57
CA GLY A 3 -7.56 5.33 1.63
C GLY A 3 -6.64 6.30 2.37
N LEU A 4 -5.73 6.93 1.64
CA LEU A 4 -4.91 8.00 2.18
C LEU A 4 -5.74 9.26 2.38
N TRP A 5 -5.42 10.01 3.44
CA TRP A 5 -5.99 11.33 3.65
C TRP A 5 -5.53 12.29 2.55
N VAL A 6 -6.45 13.10 2.04
CA VAL A 6 -6.19 14.17 1.08
C VAL A 6 -7.02 15.42 1.41
N ASP A 7 -6.53 16.58 1.00
CA ASP A 7 -7.29 17.83 1.00
C ASP A 7 -8.19 17.96 -0.26
N TYR A 8 -8.89 19.09 -0.41
CA TYR A 8 -9.73 19.37 -1.59
C TYR A 8 -8.96 19.50 -2.91
N ASN A 9 -7.63 19.58 -2.85
CA ASN A 9 -6.75 19.60 -4.02
C ASN A 9 -6.24 18.21 -4.39
N LEU A 10 -6.67 17.16 -3.68
CA LEU A 10 -6.19 15.78 -3.77
C LEU A 10 -4.76 15.59 -3.27
N MET A 11 -4.24 16.53 -2.48
CA MET A 11 -2.90 16.45 -1.91
C MET A 11 -2.94 15.78 -0.54
N SER A 12 -2.02 14.84 -0.31
CA SER A 12 -1.89 14.18 0.98
C SER A 12 -1.26 15.11 2.04
N ASN A 13 -1.05 14.61 3.26
CA ASN A 13 -0.30 15.32 4.28
C ASN A 13 1.22 15.43 3.97
N LEU A 14 1.69 14.82 2.89
CA LEU A 14 3.01 15.03 2.32
C LEU A 14 2.91 16.00 1.12
N PRO A 15 3.45 17.23 1.22
CA PRO A 15 3.38 18.21 0.14
C PRO A 15 3.94 17.66 -1.18
N GLY A 16 3.14 17.77 -2.25
CA GLY A 16 3.48 17.29 -3.58
C GLY A 16 3.04 15.86 -3.90
N LEU A 17 2.71 15.05 -2.89
CA LEU A 17 2.12 13.73 -3.10
C LEU A 17 0.59 13.87 -3.24
N HIS A 18 0.09 13.73 -4.47
CA HIS A 18 -1.33 13.70 -4.77
C HIS A 18 -1.85 12.25 -4.85
N VAL A 19 -3.06 12.00 -4.34
CA VAL A 19 -3.66 10.66 -4.27
C VAL A 19 -5.10 10.72 -4.77
N LEU A 20 -5.43 9.85 -5.73
CA LEU A 20 -6.66 9.91 -6.51
C LEU A 20 -7.44 8.59 -6.46
N GLY A 21 -8.75 8.69 -6.67
CA GLY A 21 -9.65 7.55 -6.81
C GLY A 21 -9.72 6.69 -5.54
N GLU A 22 -9.80 5.38 -5.70
CA GLU A 22 -9.94 4.43 -4.59
C GLU A 22 -8.77 4.45 -3.60
N ALA A 23 -7.62 5.03 -4.00
CA ALA A 23 -6.48 5.17 -3.12
C ALA A 23 -6.65 6.29 -2.06
N ASN A 24 -7.59 7.23 -2.25
CA ASN A 24 -7.91 8.27 -1.26
C ASN A 24 -9.22 7.96 -0.51
N PHE A 25 -9.45 8.66 0.60
CA PHE A 25 -10.56 8.38 1.53
C PHE A 25 -11.84 9.24 1.34
N SER A 26 -11.79 10.30 0.53
CA SER A 26 -12.60 11.51 0.75
C SER A 26 -14.12 11.38 0.55
N ASP A 27 -14.56 10.60 -0.44
CA ASP A 27 -15.90 10.84 -1.03
C ASP A 27 -17.01 9.92 -0.50
N HIS A 28 -16.64 8.81 0.14
CA HIS A 28 -17.60 7.72 0.31
C HIS A 28 -18.04 7.48 1.76
N GLY A 29 -17.40 8.10 2.75
CA GLY A 29 -17.74 7.90 4.17
C GLY A 29 -17.55 6.46 4.62
N ALA A 30 -18.54 5.82 5.27
CA ALA A 30 -18.45 4.43 5.74
C ALA A 30 -19.00 3.39 4.75
N ASN A 31 -19.94 3.75 3.87
CA ASN A 31 -20.47 2.87 2.82
C ASN A 31 -20.56 3.59 1.46
N ARG A 32 -20.00 2.98 0.41
CA ARG A 32 -19.95 3.55 -0.94
C ARG A 32 -21.29 3.34 -1.65
N LEU A 33 -21.79 4.35 -2.37
CA LEU A 33 -22.91 4.16 -3.28
C LEU A 33 -22.50 3.30 -4.49
N GLY A 34 -23.45 2.53 -5.02
CA GLY A 34 -23.23 1.73 -6.23
C GLY A 34 -22.74 2.61 -7.39
N ALA A 35 -21.82 2.09 -8.20
CA ALA A 35 -21.18 2.79 -9.34
C ALA A 35 -20.38 4.09 -9.04
N SER A 36 -20.39 4.63 -7.80
CA SER A 36 -19.75 5.93 -7.53
C SER A 36 -18.21 5.91 -7.51
N ALA A 37 -17.54 4.75 -7.41
CA ALA A 37 -16.08 4.69 -7.47
C ALA A 37 -15.51 5.11 -8.84
N LEU A 38 -16.18 4.70 -9.93
CA LEU A 38 -15.76 5.11 -11.27
C LEU A 38 -16.01 6.61 -11.47
N MET A 39 -17.11 7.13 -10.91
CA MET A 39 -17.40 8.56 -10.91
C MET A 39 -16.36 9.35 -10.12
N GLN A 40 -15.88 8.84 -8.99
CA GLN A 40 -14.78 9.44 -8.24
C GLN A 40 -13.49 9.45 -9.06
N GLY A 41 -13.11 8.32 -9.66
CA GLY A 41 -11.91 8.27 -10.53
C GLY A 41 -11.98 9.26 -11.68
N LEU A 42 -13.17 9.43 -12.29
CA LEU A 42 -13.42 10.45 -13.30
C LEU A 42 -13.34 11.86 -12.72
N ALA A 43 -13.99 12.13 -11.58
CA ALA A 43 -13.99 13.43 -10.92
C ALA A 43 -12.58 13.88 -10.56
N ASP A 44 -11.86 13.04 -9.82
CA ASP A 44 -10.49 13.30 -9.38
C ASP A 44 -9.56 13.50 -10.57
N GLY A 45 -9.60 12.56 -11.53
CA GLY A 45 -8.66 12.51 -12.65
C GLY A 45 -8.93 13.54 -13.74
N TYR A 46 -10.19 13.89 -13.99
CA TYR A 46 -10.58 14.78 -15.10
C TYR A 46 -10.95 16.18 -14.65
N PHE A 47 -11.57 16.34 -13.48
CA PHE A 47 -12.13 17.63 -13.06
C PHE A 47 -11.34 18.32 -11.95
N VAL A 48 -10.62 17.60 -11.10
CA VAL A 48 -9.90 18.20 -9.96
C VAL A 48 -8.40 18.30 -10.25
N ILE A 49 -7.71 17.16 -10.42
CA ILE A 49 -6.24 17.15 -10.50
C ILE A 49 -5.66 18.04 -11.63
N PRO A 50 -6.29 18.19 -12.82
CA PRO A 50 -5.72 19.03 -13.86
C PRO A 50 -5.61 20.50 -13.48
N TYR A 51 -6.47 20.96 -12.55
CA TYR A 51 -6.48 22.35 -12.08
C TYR A 51 -5.66 22.55 -10.80
N THR A 52 -5.46 21.49 -10.00
CA THR A 52 -4.81 21.61 -8.68
C THR A 52 -3.32 21.30 -8.73
N ILE A 53 -2.89 20.27 -9.48
CA ILE A 53 -1.48 19.91 -9.58
C ILE A 53 -0.66 21.03 -10.24
N GLY A 54 -1.23 21.71 -11.23
CA GLY A 54 -0.58 22.81 -11.93
C GLY A 54 -0.24 23.97 -10.99
N HIS A 55 -1.14 24.29 -10.06
CA HIS A 55 -0.89 25.30 -9.03
C HIS A 55 0.28 24.88 -8.12
N TYR A 56 0.33 23.62 -7.69
CA TYR A 56 1.47 23.11 -6.89
C TYR A 56 2.79 23.23 -7.67
N LEU A 57 2.83 22.73 -8.92
CA LEU A 57 4.02 22.77 -9.76
C LEU A 57 4.49 24.20 -10.09
N ALA A 58 3.57 25.15 -10.23
CA ALA A 58 3.90 26.55 -10.51
C ALA A 58 4.34 27.35 -9.27
N SER A 59 3.82 27.00 -8.09
CA SER A 59 4.13 27.69 -6.82
C SER A 59 5.35 27.13 -6.09
N HIS A 60 5.78 25.92 -6.45
CA HIS A 60 6.92 25.26 -5.83
C HIS A 60 8.09 25.17 -6.79
N LYS A 61 9.27 25.59 -6.34
CA LYS A 61 10.50 25.40 -7.10
C LYS A 61 10.88 23.92 -7.04
N ILE A 62 10.79 23.25 -8.17
CA ILE A 62 11.28 21.87 -8.32
C ILE A 62 12.78 21.96 -8.59
N GLU A 63 13.57 21.58 -7.58
CA GLU A 63 15.03 21.52 -7.73
C GLU A 63 15.44 20.22 -8.43
N ASP A 64 16.53 20.28 -9.19
CA ASP A 64 17.13 19.09 -9.78
C ASP A 64 17.53 18.10 -8.68
N VAL A 65 16.86 16.96 -8.64
CA VAL A 65 17.17 15.88 -7.71
C VAL A 65 18.17 14.94 -8.36
N LYS A 66 19.36 14.83 -7.77
CA LYS A 66 20.39 13.88 -8.20
C LYS A 66 20.35 12.61 -7.35
N THR A 67 20.81 11.51 -7.93
CA THR A 67 20.87 10.19 -7.27
C THR A 67 22.04 10.05 -6.29
N ASP A 68 22.94 11.02 -6.22
CA ASP A 68 24.08 11.03 -5.30
C ASP A 68 23.71 11.52 -3.88
N ARG A 69 22.50 12.08 -3.71
CA ARG A 69 21.94 12.50 -2.43
C ARG A 69 21.84 11.34 -1.44
N SER A 70 22.04 11.64 -0.16
CA SER A 70 21.97 10.67 0.94
C SER A 70 20.61 9.97 1.00
N GLU A 71 19.52 10.72 0.83
CA GLU A 71 18.14 10.25 0.93
C GLU A 71 17.83 9.26 -0.21
N PHE A 72 18.32 9.53 -1.41
CA PHE A 72 18.15 8.61 -2.55
C PHE A 72 18.91 7.31 -2.30
N LYS A 73 20.18 7.38 -1.90
CA LYS A 73 21.01 6.21 -1.60
C LYS A 73 20.43 5.37 -0.47
N GLU A 74 19.88 6.02 0.55
CA GLU A 74 19.20 5.35 1.65
C GLU A 74 17.96 4.60 1.17
N CYS A 75 17.07 5.25 0.41
CA CYS A 75 15.88 4.58 -0.14
C CYS A 75 16.24 3.43 -1.09
N GLU A 76 17.26 3.61 -1.94
CA GLU A 76 17.75 2.55 -2.83
C GLU A 76 18.30 1.35 -2.03
N THR A 77 19.07 1.62 -0.99
CA THR A 77 19.63 0.58 -0.11
C THR A 77 18.52 -0.18 0.61
N GLN A 78 17.56 0.53 1.23
CA GLN A 78 16.42 -0.08 1.91
C GLN A 78 15.57 -0.97 0.96
N ALA A 79 15.39 -0.53 -0.29
CA ALA A 79 14.66 -1.32 -1.29
C ALA A 79 15.41 -2.61 -1.66
N LYS A 80 16.73 -2.52 -1.87
CA LYS A 80 17.60 -3.69 -2.14
C LYS A 80 17.61 -4.65 -0.95
N GLU A 81 17.83 -4.15 0.26
CA GLU A 81 17.83 -4.94 1.49
C GLU A 81 16.51 -5.67 1.71
N ARG A 82 15.38 -5.03 1.41
CA ARG A 82 14.06 -5.68 1.49
C ARG A 82 13.94 -6.85 0.51
N ILE A 83 14.35 -6.65 -0.74
CA ILE A 83 14.32 -7.71 -1.76
C ILE A 83 15.26 -8.86 -1.36
N ASP A 84 16.48 -8.53 -0.94
CA ASP A 84 17.48 -9.51 -0.52
C ASP A 84 17.00 -10.28 0.71
N LYS A 85 16.37 -9.63 1.69
CA LYS A 85 15.78 -10.28 2.86
C LYS A 85 14.71 -11.30 2.45
N LEU A 86 13.84 -10.94 1.51
CA LEU A 86 12.79 -11.84 1.02
C LEU A 86 13.35 -13.06 0.27
N LEU A 87 14.31 -12.84 -0.64
CA LEU A 87 14.93 -13.92 -1.43
C LEU A 87 15.84 -14.83 -0.60
N ASN A 88 16.50 -14.30 0.43
CA ASN A 88 17.37 -15.07 1.30
C ASN A 88 16.62 -15.79 2.43
N ASN A 89 15.31 -15.55 2.59
CA ASN A 89 14.52 -16.25 3.59
C ASN A 89 14.31 -17.72 3.17
N LYS A 90 14.87 -18.63 3.97
CA LYS A 90 14.80 -20.09 3.75
C LYS A 90 13.71 -20.73 4.61
N GLY A 91 12.57 -20.06 4.67
CA GLY A 91 11.42 -20.53 5.40
C GLY A 91 10.79 -21.80 4.83
N LYS A 92 9.72 -22.27 5.48
CA LYS A 92 8.98 -23.48 5.08
C LYS A 92 7.62 -23.18 4.46
N ARG A 93 7.14 -21.94 4.57
CA ARG A 93 5.79 -21.55 4.11
C ARG A 93 5.87 -20.79 2.80
N THR A 94 4.90 -21.01 1.91
CA THR A 94 4.81 -20.21 0.70
C THR A 94 4.13 -18.87 0.98
N VAL A 95 4.40 -17.88 0.14
CA VAL A 95 3.74 -16.56 0.18
C VAL A 95 2.21 -16.71 0.16
N ASN A 96 1.70 -17.61 -0.68
CA ASN A 96 0.26 -17.83 -0.84
C ASN A 96 -0.37 -18.43 0.41
N ASP A 97 0.33 -19.32 1.13
CA ASP A 97 -0.19 -19.94 2.35
C ASP A 97 -0.41 -18.91 3.46
N ILE A 98 0.56 -18.01 3.63
CA ILE A 98 0.47 -16.93 4.63
C ILE A 98 -0.59 -15.90 4.21
N HIS A 99 -0.62 -15.51 2.94
CA HIS A 99 -1.64 -14.60 2.42
C HIS A 99 -3.07 -15.18 2.59
N ARG A 100 -3.25 -16.48 2.37
CA ARG A 100 -4.54 -17.16 2.60
C ARG A 100 -4.92 -17.14 4.07
N GLU A 101 -3.99 -17.42 4.97
CA GLU A 101 -4.23 -17.36 6.42
C GLU A 101 -4.70 -15.97 6.86
N LEU A 102 -3.99 -14.91 6.44
CA LEU A 102 -4.40 -13.53 6.72
C LEU A 102 -5.78 -13.23 6.12
N GLY A 103 -6.02 -13.64 4.87
CA GLY A 103 -7.29 -13.44 4.18
C GLY A 103 -8.46 -14.11 4.91
N LEU A 104 -8.29 -15.35 5.39
CA LEU A 104 -9.29 -16.07 6.17
C LEU A 104 -9.55 -15.38 7.52
N LEU A 105 -8.51 -14.95 8.23
CA LEU A 105 -8.67 -14.20 9.48
C LEU A 105 -9.49 -12.92 9.26
N MET A 106 -9.18 -12.16 8.21
CA MET A 106 -9.91 -10.93 7.86
C MET A 106 -11.35 -11.22 7.45
N TRP A 107 -11.59 -12.29 6.70
CA TRP A 107 -12.93 -12.73 6.31
C TRP A 107 -13.78 -13.07 7.55
N ASP A 108 -13.23 -13.87 8.45
CA ASP A 108 -13.95 -14.41 9.60
C ASP A 108 -14.19 -13.36 10.70
N LYS A 109 -13.26 -12.42 10.89
CA LYS A 109 -13.27 -11.47 12.02
C LYS A 109 -13.63 -10.03 11.63
N CYS A 110 -13.37 -9.64 10.39
CA CYS A 110 -13.58 -8.27 9.88
C CYS A 110 -14.61 -8.21 8.73
N GLY A 111 -15.41 -9.26 8.54
CA GLY A 111 -16.46 -9.35 7.53
C GLY A 111 -17.67 -8.44 7.77
N MET A 112 -18.85 -8.86 7.30
CA MET A 112 -20.09 -8.07 7.42
C MET A 112 -20.55 -7.89 8.87
N ALA A 113 -20.56 -8.98 9.63
CA ALA A 113 -20.86 -8.97 11.06
C ALA A 113 -19.57 -8.96 11.87
N ARG A 114 -19.51 -8.12 12.91
CA ARG A 114 -18.30 -7.94 13.74
C ARG A 114 -18.70 -7.83 15.20
N ASN A 115 -17.83 -8.29 16.07
CA ASN A 115 -17.95 -8.09 17.51
C ASN A 115 -16.58 -7.79 18.12
N GLU A 116 -16.59 -7.18 19.29
CA GLU A 116 -15.38 -6.72 19.98
C GLU A 116 -14.35 -7.85 20.21
N ALA A 117 -14.81 -9.01 20.66
CA ALA A 117 -13.93 -10.15 20.95
C ALA A 117 -13.19 -10.64 19.69
N GLY A 118 -13.90 -10.80 18.57
CA GLY A 118 -13.31 -11.22 17.29
C GLY A 118 -12.33 -10.19 16.72
N LEU A 119 -12.65 -8.89 16.85
CA LEU A 119 -11.75 -7.81 16.41
C LEU A 119 -10.48 -7.74 17.27
N LYS A 120 -10.60 -7.94 18.59
CA LYS A 120 -9.43 -8.03 19.50
C LYS A 120 -8.54 -9.23 19.18
N GLU A 121 -9.13 -10.37 18.85
CA GLU A 121 -8.39 -11.55 18.40
C GLU A 121 -7.62 -11.27 17.10
N ALA A 122 -8.28 -10.66 16.10
CA ALA A 122 -7.63 -10.30 14.84
C ALA A 122 -6.48 -9.30 15.06
N LEU A 123 -6.67 -8.31 15.94
CA LEU A 123 -5.65 -7.31 16.28
C LEU A 123 -4.37 -7.95 16.87
N GLN A 124 -4.50 -9.06 17.60
CA GLN A 124 -3.36 -9.81 18.13
C GLN A 124 -2.70 -10.71 17.08
N LYS A 125 -3.51 -11.43 16.28
CA LYS A 125 -3.01 -12.41 15.29
C LYS A 125 -2.36 -11.78 14.06
N ILE A 126 -2.82 -10.61 13.60
CA ILE A 126 -2.25 -9.98 12.40
C ILE A 126 -0.74 -9.69 12.57
N PRO A 127 -0.27 -9.08 13.67
CA PRO A 127 1.16 -8.97 13.95
C PRO A 127 1.90 -10.31 13.95
N GLU A 128 1.34 -11.36 14.55
CA GLU A 128 1.96 -12.69 14.57
C GLU A 128 2.14 -13.26 13.16
N ILE A 129 1.11 -13.17 12.32
CA ILE A 129 1.16 -13.59 10.90
C ILE A 129 2.21 -12.77 10.13
N ARG A 130 2.32 -11.47 10.43
CA ARG A 130 3.33 -10.59 9.81
C ARG A 130 4.75 -10.99 10.23
N GLU A 131 4.99 -11.29 11.51
CA GLU A 131 6.30 -11.76 11.94
C GLU A 131 6.63 -13.14 11.35
N GLU A 132 5.66 -14.05 11.31
CA GLU A 132 5.78 -15.35 10.64
C GLU A 132 6.13 -15.19 9.15
N PHE A 133 5.53 -14.21 8.47
CA PHE A 133 5.91 -13.87 7.10
C PHE A 133 7.39 -13.49 7.00
N TRP A 134 7.87 -12.56 7.82
CA TRP A 134 9.24 -12.09 7.75
C TRP A 134 10.28 -13.14 8.17
N HIS A 135 9.90 -14.13 8.98
CA HIS A 135 10.80 -15.17 9.49
C HIS A 135 10.72 -16.51 8.76
N ASN A 136 9.60 -16.83 8.11
CA ASN A 136 9.35 -18.19 7.62
C ASN A 136 8.76 -18.26 6.19
N VAL A 137 8.66 -17.15 5.47
CA VAL A 137 8.31 -17.18 4.05
C VAL A 137 9.47 -17.73 3.21
N ASN A 138 9.15 -18.58 2.24
CA ASN A 138 10.08 -19.04 1.22
C ASN A 138 9.71 -18.40 -0.12
N VAL A 139 10.59 -17.56 -0.64
CA VAL A 139 10.44 -16.91 -1.94
C VAL A 139 11.40 -17.55 -2.94
N VAL A 140 10.87 -18.37 -3.83
CA VAL A 140 11.67 -19.05 -4.86
C VAL A 140 12.04 -18.10 -6.00
N GLY A 141 13.17 -18.37 -6.64
CA GLY A 141 13.66 -17.64 -7.82
C GLY A 141 14.98 -16.91 -7.52
N SER A 142 15.34 -15.99 -8.42
CA SER A 142 16.62 -15.26 -8.36
C SER A 142 16.41 -13.78 -8.59
N PRO A 143 17.28 -12.92 -8.01
CA PRO A 143 17.20 -11.48 -8.23
C PRO A 143 17.44 -11.13 -9.71
N GLY A 144 16.94 -9.98 -10.16
CA GLY A 144 17.17 -9.47 -11.52
C GLY A 144 16.40 -10.19 -12.63
N THR A 145 15.52 -11.13 -12.29
CA THR A 145 14.61 -11.78 -13.24
C THR A 145 13.17 -11.45 -12.91
N PHE A 146 12.27 -11.59 -13.90
CA PHE A 146 10.83 -11.50 -13.65
C PHE A 146 10.39 -12.63 -12.70
N ASN A 147 10.00 -12.27 -11.47
CA ASN A 147 9.68 -13.22 -10.42
C ASN A 147 8.35 -12.86 -9.74
N GLN A 148 7.28 -13.55 -10.13
CA GLN A 148 5.94 -13.33 -9.57
C GLN A 148 5.84 -13.67 -8.08
N ASN A 149 6.65 -14.61 -7.57
CA ASN A 149 6.64 -14.94 -6.14
C ASN A 149 7.23 -13.79 -5.31
N LEU A 150 8.31 -13.18 -5.82
CA LEU A 150 8.90 -11.99 -5.20
C LEU A 150 7.94 -10.80 -5.27
N GLU A 151 7.27 -10.58 -6.41
CA GLU A 151 6.25 -9.52 -6.50
C GLU A 151 5.13 -9.72 -5.49
N ARG A 152 4.62 -10.94 -5.31
CA ARG A 152 3.57 -11.23 -4.32
C ARG A 152 4.07 -11.05 -2.89
N ALA A 153 5.33 -11.36 -2.61
CA ALA A 153 5.92 -11.17 -1.30
C ALA A 153 6.21 -9.69 -0.99
N GLY A 154 6.47 -8.87 -2.02
CA GLY A 154 6.79 -7.44 -1.86
C GLY A 154 5.58 -6.50 -1.84
N ARG A 155 4.36 -7.02 -2.02
CA ARG A 155 3.10 -6.25 -2.05
C ARG A 155 2.45 -6.17 -0.68
#